data_AF-A0A3C1DFN5-F1
#
_entry.id   AF-A0A3C1DFN5-F1
#
_cell.length_a   1.000
_cell.length_b   1.000
_cell.length_c   1.000
_cell.angle_alpha   90.00
_cell.angle_beta   90.00
_cell.angle_gamma   90.00
#
_symmetry.space_group_name_H-M   'P 1'
#
loop_
_entity.id
_entity.type
_entity.pdbx_description
1 polymer ?
#
loop_
_entity_poly.entity_id
_entity_poly.type
_entity_poly.pdbx_seq_one_letter_code
_entity_poly.pdbx_strand_id
1 'polypeptide(L)'
;MLDTGHLMSTNTKLRTQLEAADYVCRMFDDHGDLGDAVRALHLHKSLSGEYVEGAGYRVPDDCVGSYWDKYSRCYRHVTQIDRHEPWDDPAVARMVAHLNPQWINHELSAWPREPHFAAVRTQRAALGYGE
;
A
#
# COMPACT_ATOMS: atom_id res chain seq x y z
N MET A 1 2.15 13.56 6.08
CA MET A 1 1.25 12.59 5.42
C MET A 1 1.94 11.25 5.48
N LEU A 2 1.24 10.20 5.87
CA LEU A 2 1.78 8.84 5.93
C LEU A 2 1.26 8.05 4.73
N ASP A 3 2.16 7.33 4.07
CA ASP A 3 1.84 6.41 2.98
C ASP A 3 1.87 4.98 3.50
N THR A 4 0.72 4.31 3.50
CA THR A 4 0.59 3.00 4.13
C THR A 4 1.21 1.89 3.30
N GLY A 5 1.13 1.94 1.97
CA GLY A 5 1.68 0.87 1.13
C GLY A 5 3.21 0.98 0.96
N HIS A 6 3.75 2.20 0.88
CA HIS A 6 5.20 2.39 0.97
C HIS A 6 5.76 1.87 2.29
N LEU A 7 5.10 2.20 3.41
CA LEU A 7 5.51 1.70 4.72
C LEU A 7 5.47 0.16 4.76
N MET A 8 4.40 -0.48 4.29
CA MET A 8 4.34 -1.95 4.19
C MET A 8 5.48 -2.54 3.34
N SER A 9 5.83 -1.90 2.24
CA SER A 9 6.89 -2.36 1.34
C SER A 9 8.27 -2.41 2.00
N THR A 10 8.47 -1.71 3.12
CA THR A 10 9.70 -1.80 3.93
C THR A 10 9.83 -3.10 4.73
N ASN A 11 8.75 -3.87 4.84
CA ASN A 11 8.72 -5.12 5.61
C ASN A 11 8.28 -6.28 4.73
N THR A 12 9.25 -7.00 4.17
CA THR A 12 8.97 -8.14 3.29
C THR A 12 8.37 -9.34 4.00
N LYS A 13 8.19 -9.33 5.32
CA LYS A 13 7.61 -10.45 6.08
C LYS A 13 6.09 -10.38 6.23
N LEU A 14 5.45 -9.28 5.81
CA LEU A 14 3.99 -9.14 5.86
C LEU A 14 3.32 -10.08 4.85
N ARG A 15 2.35 -10.87 5.31
CA ARG A 15 1.60 -11.83 4.46
C ARG A 15 0.10 -11.56 4.47
N THR A 16 -0.42 -10.92 5.53
CA THR A 16 -1.84 -10.64 5.68
C THR A 16 -2.12 -9.15 5.90
N GLN A 17 -3.35 -8.72 5.61
CA GLN A 17 -3.79 -7.36 5.89
C GLN A 17 -3.84 -7.05 7.39
N LEU A 18 -4.18 -8.05 8.21
CA LEU A 18 -4.13 -7.93 9.65
C LEU A 18 -2.71 -7.61 10.14
N GLU A 19 -1.72 -8.39 9.73
CA GLU A 19 -0.31 -8.14 10.05
C GLU A 19 0.15 -6.76 9.55
N ALA A 20 -0.29 -6.35 8.36
CA ALA A 20 0.05 -5.05 7.81
C ALA A 20 -0.55 -3.90 8.63
N ALA A 21 -1.82 -4.02 9.04
CA ALA A 21 -2.47 -3.04 9.90
C ALA A 21 -1.75 -2.91 11.25
N ASP A 22 -1.45 -4.05 11.90
CA ASP A 22 -0.72 -4.07 13.16
C ASP A 22 0.69 -3.49 13.02
N TYR A 23 1.36 -3.78 11.90
CA TYR A 23 2.66 -3.20 11.57
C TYR A 23 2.62 -1.68 11.42
N VAL A 24 1.63 -1.16 10.70
CA VAL A 24 1.46 0.29 10.51
C VAL A 24 1.16 0.98 11.85
N CYS A 25 0.26 0.44 12.68
CA CYS A 25 -0.01 0.98 14.02
C CYS A 25 1.25 0.99 14.90
N ARG A 26 1.98 -0.14 14.92
CA ARG A 26 3.23 -0.22 15.69
C ARG A 26 4.26 0.81 15.21
N MET A 27 4.43 0.97 13.89
CA MET A 27 5.34 1.99 13.35
C MET A 27 4.89 3.40 13.66
N PHE A 28 3.59 3.66 13.64
CA PHE A 28 3.06 4.95 14.07
C PHE A 28 3.44 5.25 15.54
N ASP A 29 3.19 4.29 16.44
CA ASP A 29 3.49 4.43 17.87
C ASP A 29 5.00 4.53 18.15
N ASP A 30 5.81 3.69 17.50
CA ASP A 30 7.27 3.64 17.68
C ASP A 30 7.96 4.96 17.28
N HIS A 31 7.33 5.77 16.42
CA HIS A 31 7.85 7.07 15.96
C HIS A 31 7.38 8.28 16.81
N GLY A 32 6.56 8.06 17.84
CA GLY A 32 6.15 9.07 18.82
C GLY A 32 5.64 10.36 18.19
N ASP A 33 6.25 11.50 18.55
CA ASP A 33 5.86 12.84 18.07
C ASP A 33 5.75 12.96 16.53
N LEU A 34 6.53 12.17 15.78
CA LEU A 34 6.44 12.15 14.32
C LEU A 34 5.16 11.44 13.83
N GLY A 35 4.77 10.37 14.51
CA GLY A 35 3.47 9.72 14.31
C GLY A 35 2.33 10.70 14.60
N ASP A 36 2.37 11.38 15.74
CA ASP A 36 1.36 12.37 16.15
C ASP A 36 1.24 13.57 15.18
N ALA A 37 2.31 13.88 14.44
CA ALA A 37 2.30 14.90 13.41
C ALA A 37 1.58 14.47 12.11
N VAL A 38 1.26 13.19 11.93
CA VAL A 38 0.53 12.69 10.75
C VAL A 38 -0.92 13.16 10.79
N ARG A 39 -1.28 14.01 9.82
CA ARG A 39 -2.66 14.50 9.66
C ARG A 39 -3.43 13.84 8.52
N ALA A 40 -2.75 13.12 7.64
CA ALA A 40 -3.36 12.56 6.44
C ALA A 40 -2.70 11.24 6.02
N LEU A 41 -3.50 10.36 5.42
CA LEU A 41 -3.03 9.09 4.85
C LEU A 41 -3.14 9.08 3.33
N HIS A 42 -2.13 8.54 2.67
CA HIS A 42 -2.28 7.83 1.40
C HIS A 42 -2.61 6.37 1.73
N LEU A 43 -3.87 5.98 1.47
CA LEU A 43 -4.41 4.71 1.91
C LEU A 43 -4.52 3.72 0.76
N HIS A 44 -3.65 2.73 0.81
CA HIS A 44 -3.66 1.51 -0.01
C HIS A 44 -2.86 0.41 0.70
N LYS A 45 -2.97 -0.83 0.21
CA LYS A 45 -2.11 -1.94 0.64
C LYS A 45 -1.07 -2.30 -0.40
N SER A 46 0.07 -2.82 0.07
CA SER A 46 1.12 -3.39 -0.77
C SER A 46 1.77 -4.57 -0.04
N LEU A 47 1.09 -5.72 -0.09
CA LEU A 47 1.60 -6.99 0.41
C LEU A 47 2.51 -7.65 -0.64
N SER A 48 3.68 -7.04 -0.85
CA SER A 48 4.63 -7.44 -1.90
C SER A 48 5.81 -8.28 -1.41
N GLY A 49 5.82 -8.65 -0.13
CA GLY A 49 6.95 -9.34 0.49
C GLY A 49 7.42 -10.60 -0.24
N GLU A 50 6.50 -11.50 -0.60
CA GLU A 50 6.81 -12.71 -1.38
C GLU A 50 7.43 -12.38 -2.74
N TYR A 51 6.91 -11.35 -3.41
CA TYR A 51 7.44 -10.90 -4.69
C TYR A 51 8.87 -10.37 -4.56
N VAL A 52 9.12 -9.51 -3.57
CA VAL A 52 10.46 -8.90 -3.33
C VAL A 52 11.49 -9.96 -2.95
N GLU A 53 11.10 -10.90 -2.07
CA GLU A 53 11.95 -12.03 -1.67
C GLU A 53 12.29 -12.93 -2.87
N GLY A 54 11.28 -13.27 -3.69
CA GLY A 54 11.47 -14.06 -4.92
C GLY A 54 12.31 -13.36 -5.98
N ALA A 55 12.19 -12.04 -6.11
CA ALA A 55 13.04 -11.22 -6.98
C ALA A 55 14.46 -11.02 -6.43
N GLY A 56 14.73 -11.43 -5.18
CA GLY A 56 16.05 -11.36 -4.57
C GLY A 56 16.56 -9.94 -4.34
N TYR A 57 15.67 -8.97 -4.12
CA TYR A 57 16.02 -7.56 -3.85
C TYR A 57 16.81 -6.86 -4.96
N ARG A 58 16.60 -7.28 -6.21
CA ARG A 58 17.32 -6.75 -7.38
C ARG A 58 16.36 -6.41 -8.51
N VAL A 59 16.78 -5.44 -9.33
CA VAL A 59 16.12 -5.12 -10.59
C VAL A 59 16.15 -6.39 -11.47
N PRO A 60 15.10 -6.68 -12.25
CA PRO A 60 15.09 -7.82 -13.15
C PRO A 60 16.30 -7.82 -14.10
N ASP A 61 17.00 -8.95 -14.19
CA ASP A 61 18.19 -9.12 -15.05
C ASP A 61 17.86 -8.93 -16.55
N ASP A 62 16.59 -9.04 -16.91
CA ASP A 62 16.06 -8.86 -18.25
C ASP A 62 15.81 -7.37 -18.62
N CYS A 63 16.27 -6.41 -17.81
CA CYS A 63 16.26 -4.97 -18.11
C CYS A 63 17.27 -4.57 -19.21
N VAL A 64 17.13 -5.16 -20.38
CA VAL A 64 17.90 -4.92 -21.59
C VAL A 64 17.04 -4.24 -22.67
N GLY A 65 17.68 -3.67 -23.69
CA GLY A 65 17.01 -3.02 -24.82
C GLY A 65 17.05 -1.49 -24.78
N SER A 66 16.10 -0.87 -25.47
CA SER A 66 15.96 0.59 -25.55
C SER A 66 15.60 1.20 -24.19
N TYR A 67 15.63 2.53 -24.11
CA TYR A 67 15.11 3.24 -22.94
C TYR A 67 13.67 2.81 -22.60
N TRP A 68 12.80 2.71 -23.60
CA TRP A 68 11.39 2.36 -23.41
C TRP A 68 11.17 0.91 -22.98
N ASP A 69 12.03 -0.01 -23.44
CA ASP A 69 12.00 -1.40 -22.98
C ASP A 69 12.37 -1.50 -21.50
N LYS A 70 13.45 -0.82 -21.10
CA LYS A 70 13.90 -0.75 -19.71
C LYS A 70 12.86 -0.06 -18.83
N TYR A 71 12.33 1.07 -19.26
CA TYR A 71 11.27 1.78 -18.55
C TYR A 71 10.07 0.86 -18.29
N SER A 72 9.56 0.21 -19.33
CA SER A 72 8.40 -0.68 -19.21
C SER A 72 8.65 -1.83 -18.22
N ARG A 73 9.85 -2.44 -18.26
CA ARG A 73 10.22 -3.54 -17.36
C ARG A 73 10.42 -3.09 -15.92
N CYS A 74 11.13 -1.99 -15.71
CA CYS A 74 11.29 -1.38 -14.39
C CYS A 74 9.95 -0.96 -13.81
N TYR A 75 9.09 -0.33 -14.62
CA TYR A 75 7.77 0.11 -14.17
C TYR A 75 6.93 -1.09 -13.73
N ARG A 76 6.89 -2.15 -14.54
CA ARG A 76 6.22 -3.41 -14.16
C ARG A 76 6.79 -4.00 -12.87
N HIS A 77 8.10 -3.94 -12.66
CA HIS A 77 8.70 -4.43 -11.42
C HIS A 77 8.27 -3.59 -10.21
N VAL A 78 8.36 -2.26 -10.31
CA VAL A 78 7.98 -1.34 -9.23
C VAL A 78 6.51 -1.50 -8.86
N THR A 79 5.60 -1.65 -9.83
CA THR A 79 4.17 -1.83 -9.53
C THR A 79 3.81 -3.20 -8.94
N GLN A 80 4.74 -4.16 -8.92
CA GLN A 80 4.58 -5.40 -8.14
C GLN A 80 5.04 -5.24 -6.68
N ILE A 81 5.89 -4.25 -6.41
CA ILE A 81 6.37 -3.89 -5.06
C ILE A 81 5.36 -2.94 -4.41
N ASP A 82 5.09 -1.83 -5.07
CA ASP A 82 4.14 -0.82 -4.63
C ASP A 82 2.86 -0.94 -5.46
N ARG A 83 1.91 -1.71 -4.92
CA ARG A 83 0.78 -2.23 -5.69
C ARG A 83 -0.43 -1.30 -5.70
N HIS A 84 -0.56 -0.39 -4.73
CA HIS A 84 -1.73 0.50 -4.62
C HIS A 84 -3.07 -0.26 -4.64
N GLU A 85 -3.11 -1.43 -4.00
CA GLU A 85 -4.31 -2.27 -3.97
C GLU A 85 -5.31 -1.76 -2.92
N PRO A 86 -6.63 -1.94 -3.14
CA PRO A 86 -7.63 -1.56 -2.16
C PRO A 86 -7.59 -2.50 -0.96
N TRP A 87 -7.72 -1.96 0.25
CA TRP A 87 -8.02 -2.79 1.41
C TRP A 87 -9.38 -3.48 1.26
N ASP A 88 -9.46 -4.75 1.63
CA ASP A 88 -10.70 -5.55 1.63
C ASP A 88 -10.95 -6.23 3.01
N ASP A 89 -10.03 -6.03 3.96
CA ASP A 89 -10.10 -6.55 5.32
C ASP A 89 -10.52 -5.44 6.32
N PRO A 90 -11.43 -5.71 7.27
CA PRO A 90 -11.87 -4.73 8.28
C PRO A 90 -10.77 -4.28 9.25
N ALA A 91 -9.59 -4.91 9.26
CA ALA A 91 -8.43 -4.42 9.99
C ALA A 91 -8.03 -2.98 9.62
N VAL A 92 -8.29 -2.57 8.37
CA VAL A 92 -8.03 -1.19 7.93
C VAL A 92 -8.83 -0.17 8.74
N ALA A 93 -10.08 -0.47 9.11
CA ALA A 93 -10.91 0.43 9.91
C ALA A 93 -10.32 0.65 11.30
N ARG A 94 -9.80 -0.42 11.93
CA ARG A 94 -9.12 -0.32 13.24
C ARG A 94 -7.82 0.49 13.14
N MET A 95 -7.02 0.24 12.09
CA MET A 95 -5.79 0.99 11.83
C MET A 95 -6.09 2.48 11.64
N VAL A 96 -7.05 2.82 10.78
CA VAL A 96 -7.43 4.23 10.54
C VAL A 96 -7.96 4.89 11.80
N ALA A 97 -8.77 4.18 12.61
CA ALA A 97 -9.23 4.70 13.88
C ALA A 97 -8.08 4.96 14.88
N HIS A 98 -7.07 4.08 14.91
CA HIS A 98 -5.87 4.23 15.74
C HIS A 98 -5.02 5.44 15.32
N LEU A 99 -4.75 5.56 14.02
CA LEU A 99 -3.95 6.65 13.45
C LEU A 99 -4.67 8.01 13.47
N ASN A 100 -6.00 8.01 13.59
CA ASN A 100 -6.88 9.18 13.68
C ASN A 100 -6.52 10.34 12.71
N PRO A 101 -6.38 10.07 11.39
CA PRO A 101 -6.04 11.11 10.42
C PRO A 101 -7.22 12.07 10.20
N GLN A 102 -6.93 13.32 9.85
CA GLN A 102 -7.93 14.30 9.42
C GLN A 102 -8.39 14.08 7.98
N TRP A 103 -7.52 13.52 7.13
CA TRP A 103 -7.82 13.26 5.72
C TRP A 103 -7.32 11.89 5.26
N ILE A 104 -8.08 11.26 4.37
CA ILE A 104 -7.72 9.99 3.74
C ILE A 104 -7.78 10.19 2.23
N ASN A 105 -6.68 9.92 1.55
CA ASN A 105 -6.60 9.79 0.10
C ASN A 105 -6.70 8.30 -0.26
N HIS A 106 -7.70 7.91 -1.06
CA HIS A 106 -7.79 6.56 -1.61
C HIS A 106 -6.87 6.46 -2.84
N GLU A 107 -5.58 6.22 -2.61
CA GLU A 107 -4.56 6.17 -3.66
C GLU A 107 -4.48 4.76 -4.26
N LEU A 108 -5.34 4.46 -5.23
CA LEU A 108 -5.53 3.10 -5.74
C LEU A 108 -5.06 2.95 -7.20
N SER A 109 -4.30 1.89 -7.49
CA SER A 109 -3.98 1.51 -8.86
C SER A 109 -5.13 0.69 -9.42
N ALA A 110 -5.95 1.36 -10.21
CA ALA A 110 -6.99 0.69 -10.97
C ALA A 110 -7.32 1.52 -12.20
N TRP A 111 -7.25 0.87 -13.35
CA TRP A 111 -7.55 1.47 -14.64
C TRP A 111 -8.20 0.40 -15.54
N PRO A 112 -9.18 0.77 -16.38
CA PRO A 112 -9.78 2.10 -16.54
C PRO A 112 -10.79 2.45 -15.41
N ARG A 113 -11.59 3.50 -15.61
CA ARG A 113 -12.46 4.13 -14.61
C ARG A 113 -13.34 3.16 -13.79
N GLU A 114 -13.91 2.13 -14.39
CA GLU A 114 -14.82 1.21 -13.68
C GLU A 114 -14.12 0.36 -12.61
N PRO A 115 -13.02 -0.36 -12.93
CA PRO A 115 -12.18 -0.99 -11.92
C PRO A 115 -11.77 -0.06 -10.77
N HIS A 116 -11.48 1.21 -11.08
CA HIS A 116 -11.13 2.20 -10.07
C HIS A 116 -12.28 2.46 -9.08
N PHE A 117 -13.50 2.67 -9.59
CA PHE A 117 -14.65 2.82 -8.71
C PHE A 117 -14.94 1.57 -7.88
N ALA A 118 -14.75 0.38 -8.44
CA ALA A 118 -14.90 -0.87 -7.69
C ALA A 118 -13.88 -0.96 -6.54
N ALA A 119 -12.61 -0.65 -6.80
CA ALA A 119 -11.56 -0.64 -5.78
C ALA A 119 -11.86 0.37 -4.65
N VAL A 120 -12.31 1.57 -5.00
CA VAL A 120 -12.73 2.58 -4.01
C VAL A 120 -13.91 2.07 -3.17
N ARG A 121 -14.92 1.44 -3.80
CA ARG A 121 -16.06 0.86 -3.06
C ARG A 121 -15.61 -0.23 -2.08
N THR A 122 -14.75 -1.16 -2.53
CA THR A 122 -14.19 -2.20 -1.67
C THR A 122 -13.47 -1.60 -0.46
N GLN A 123 -12.61 -0.61 -0.67
CA GLN A 123 -11.88 0.05 0.42
C GLN A 123 -12.80 0.82 1.36
N ARG A 124 -13.83 1.48 0.85
CA ARG A 124 -14.84 2.17 1.68
C ARG A 124 -15.63 1.18 2.54
N ALA A 125 -16.04 0.05 1.97
CA ALA A 125 -16.72 -1.01 2.71
C ALA A 125 -15.83 -1.58 3.83
N ALA A 126 -14.54 -1.83 3.55
CA ALA A 126 -13.58 -2.28 4.56
C ALA A 126 -13.35 -1.24 5.68
N LEU A 127 -13.45 0.05 5.38
CA LEU A 127 -13.45 1.15 6.36
C LEU A 127 -14.74 1.27 7.17
N GLY A 128 -15.78 0.49 6.84
CA GLY A 128 -17.10 0.58 7.47
C GLY A 128 -17.95 1.75 6.97
N TYR A 129 -17.54 2.41 5.88
CA TYR A 129 -18.41 3.36 5.19
C TYR A 129 -19.34 2.56 4.28
N GLY A 130 -20.63 2.52 4.63
CA GLY A 130 -21.67 1.89 3.82
C GLY A 130 -21.73 2.45 2.39
N GLU A 131 -22.41 1.71 1.51
CA GLU A 131 -22.64 2.11 0.11
C GLU A 131 -23.30 3.50 -0.01
#